data_AF-A0A419GVV6-F1
#
_entry.id   AF-A0A419GVV6-F1
#
_cell.length_a   1.000
_cell.length_b   1.000
_cell.length_c   1.000
_cell.angle_alpha   90.00
_cell.angle_beta   90.00
_cell.angle_gamma   90.00
#
_symmetry.space_group_name_H-M   'P 1'
#
loop_
_entity.id
_entity.type
_entity.pdbx_description
1 polymer ?
#
loop_
_entity_poly.entity_id
_entity_poly.type
_entity_poly.pdbx_seq_one_letter_code
_entity_poly.pdbx_strand_id
1 'polypeptide(L)'
;MQGGEVVAVSAPVIAHRDTSVVSVSNTTTETDILNEAVTPGADGAIRVRLTGSRLYNPTGFGGDTTLRVYVNGTARYVDTLLTPGSDANEAPWSIDLNISWDGTTAYINGTYREGTQGGATTGIGNLASGGYARDFGSAGFTNDPSSPVTLRVSLQHGDADTGIVMGRRLAVIETL
;
A
#
# COMPACT_ATOMS: atom_id res chain seq x y z
N MET A 1 -2.91 3.67 -49.49
CA MET A 1 -2.42 2.86 -48.36
C MET A 1 -2.22 3.80 -47.19
N GLN A 2 -3.11 3.78 -46.20
CA GLN A 2 -2.96 4.56 -44.98
C GLN A 2 -1.91 3.86 -44.11
N GLY A 3 -0.75 4.49 -43.93
CA GLY A 3 0.24 4.07 -42.96
C GLY A 3 -0.29 4.37 -41.57
N GLY A 4 -0.81 3.34 -40.89
CA GLY A 4 -1.14 3.42 -39.48
C GLY A 4 0.15 3.53 -38.68
N GLU A 5 0.38 4.69 -38.07
CA GLU A 5 1.44 4.88 -37.10
C GLU A 5 1.15 3.99 -35.89
N VAL A 6 2.02 3.01 -35.64
CA VAL A 6 1.96 2.19 -34.43
C VAL A 6 2.47 3.08 -33.31
N VAL A 7 1.55 3.66 -32.55
CA VAL A 7 1.89 4.35 -31.29
C VAL A 7 2.48 3.30 -30.36
N ALA A 8 3.79 3.36 -30.15
CA ALA A 8 4.47 2.53 -29.16
C ALA A 8 3.95 2.96 -27.78
N VAL A 9 3.11 2.13 -27.17
CA VAL A 9 2.73 2.31 -25.76
C VAL A 9 3.96 1.99 -24.94
N SER A 10 4.49 2.98 -24.22
CA SER A 10 5.57 2.79 -23.25
C SER A 10 5.17 1.69 -22.27
N ALA A 11 6.02 0.67 -22.10
CA ALA A 11 5.79 -0.31 -21.05
C ALA A 11 6.06 0.36 -19.68
N PRO A 12 5.32 -0.04 -18.62
CA PRO A 12 5.62 0.40 -17.26
C PRO A 12 7.10 0.18 -16.91
N VAL A 13 7.74 1.18 -16.34
CA VAL A 13 9.13 1.09 -15.89
C VAL A 13 9.15 0.81 -14.39
N ILE A 14 9.80 -0.28 -13.97
CA ILE A 14 10.02 -0.55 -12.55
C ILE A 14 11.04 0.46 -12.03
N ALA A 15 10.56 1.45 -11.28
CA ALA A 15 11.39 2.48 -10.68
C ALA A 15 12.08 1.97 -9.40
N HIS A 16 11.41 1.08 -8.65
CA HIS A 16 11.96 0.51 -7.43
C HIS A 16 11.37 -0.87 -7.14
N ARG A 17 12.20 -1.77 -6.60
CA ARG A 17 11.77 -3.07 -6.07
C ARG A 17 12.58 -3.40 -4.83
N ASP A 18 11.88 -3.71 -3.74
CA ASP A 18 12.49 -4.10 -2.48
C ASP A 18 11.80 -5.35 -1.92
N THR A 19 12.62 -6.32 -1.49
CA THR A 19 12.20 -7.62 -0.94
C THR A 19 12.65 -7.81 0.50
N SER A 20 13.15 -6.76 1.15
CA SER A 20 13.46 -6.80 2.58
C SER A 20 12.20 -7.04 3.42
N VAL A 21 12.35 -7.43 4.67
CA VAL A 21 11.20 -7.59 5.56
C VAL A 21 11.15 -6.40 6.51
N VAL A 22 10.04 -5.66 6.48
CA VAL A 22 9.74 -4.61 7.45
C VAL A 22 8.62 -5.10 8.35
N SER A 23 8.91 -5.27 9.63
CA SER A 23 7.94 -5.73 10.63
C SER A 23 7.48 -4.58 11.51
N VAL A 24 6.17 -4.37 11.55
CA VAL A 24 5.50 -3.48 12.49
C VAL A 24 4.90 -4.35 13.58
N SER A 25 5.40 -4.24 14.81
CA SER A 25 4.94 -5.04 15.94
C SER A 25 4.47 -4.13 17.06
N ASN A 26 3.28 -4.37 17.61
CA ASN A 26 2.71 -3.77 18.84
C ASN A 26 3.36 -2.43 19.29
N THR A 27 3.32 -1.42 18.42
CA THR A 27 3.81 -0.09 18.70
C THR A 27 2.71 0.92 18.43
N THR A 28 2.47 1.77 19.42
CA THR A 28 1.70 3.02 19.24
C THR A 28 2.46 4.02 18.37
N THR A 29 3.71 3.72 18.03
CA THR A 29 4.54 4.48 17.10
C THR A 29 4.21 4.10 15.66
N GLU A 30 3.97 5.11 14.85
CA GLU A 30 3.83 4.96 13.40
C GLU A 30 5.14 4.46 12.78
N THR A 31 5.04 3.39 12.00
CA THR A 31 6.19 2.76 11.33
C THR A 31 6.00 2.81 9.83
N ASP A 32 7.03 3.30 9.14
CA ASP A 32 7.07 3.32 7.68
C ASP A 32 7.26 1.88 7.14
N ILE A 33 6.37 1.46 6.26
CA ILE A 33 6.49 0.22 5.48
C ILE A 33 6.91 0.49 4.03
N LEU A 34 6.91 1.76 3.63
CA LEU A 34 7.52 2.27 2.40
C LEU A 34 7.91 3.73 2.66
N ASN A 35 9.11 4.15 2.24
CA ASN A 35 9.53 5.55 2.25
C ASN A 35 10.54 5.78 1.12
N GLU A 36 10.06 6.15 -0.05
CA GLU A 36 10.85 6.21 -1.29
C GLU A 36 10.59 7.51 -2.05
N ALA A 37 11.65 8.07 -2.63
CA ALA A 37 11.54 9.19 -3.55
C ALA A 37 11.41 8.67 -4.99
N VAL A 38 10.37 9.09 -5.70
CA VAL A 38 10.03 8.62 -7.03
C VAL A 38 9.83 9.80 -7.96
N THR A 39 10.58 9.86 -9.05
CA THR A 39 10.34 10.85 -10.10
C THR A 39 9.24 10.30 -11.03
N PRO A 40 8.08 10.95 -11.15
CA PRO A 40 7.05 10.49 -12.07
C PRO A 40 7.55 10.52 -13.52
N GLY A 41 7.09 9.54 -14.31
CA GLY A 41 7.33 9.50 -15.75
C GLY A 41 6.56 10.60 -16.49
N ALA A 42 6.77 10.70 -17.80
CA ALA A 42 6.12 11.72 -18.64
C ALA A 42 4.58 11.62 -18.64
N ASP A 43 4.04 10.41 -18.50
CA ASP A 43 2.60 10.15 -18.48
C ASP A 43 1.99 10.25 -17.09
N GLY A 44 2.80 10.62 -16.09
CA GLY A 44 2.29 11.17 -14.86
C GLY A 44 1.52 10.17 -13.99
N ALA A 45 1.95 8.92 -13.92
CA ALA A 45 1.43 8.04 -12.88
C ALA A 45 2.51 7.20 -12.21
N ILE A 46 2.24 6.88 -10.94
CA ILE A 46 3.03 5.99 -10.12
C ILE A 46 2.09 4.91 -9.60
N ARG A 47 2.43 3.66 -9.85
CA ARG A 47 1.76 2.51 -9.23
C ARG A 47 2.67 1.91 -8.18
N VAL A 48 2.13 1.67 -7.00
CA VAL A 48 2.82 1.02 -5.90
C VAL A 48 2.07 -0.25 -5.54
N ARG A 49 2.80 -1.35 -5.42
CA ARG A 49 2.29 -2.62 -4.89
C ARG A 49 3.11 -3.04 -3.70
N LEU A 50 2.46 -3.15 -2.55
CA LEU A 50 3.03 -3.72 -1.34
C LEU A 50 2.34 -5.03 -1.04
N THR A 51 3.10 -6.05 -0.65
CA THR A 51 2.52 -7.32 -0.19
C THR A 51 3.25 -7.82 1.04
N GLY A 52 2.54 -8.53 1.90
CA GLY A 52 3.11 -9.01 3.14
C GLY A 52 2.30 -10.10 3.80
N SER A 53 2.68 -10.40 5.03
CA SER A 53 1.92 -11.26 5.94
C SER A 53 1.58 -10.49 7.20
N ARG A 54 0.48 -10.88 7.84
CA ARG A 54 0.12 -10.46 9.18
C ARG A 54 0.00 -11.71 10.04
N LEU A 55 0.60 -11.66 11.22
CA LEU A 55 0.30 -12.60 12.30
C LEU A 55 -0.51 -11.85 13.34
N TYR A 56 -1.67 -12.39 13.73
CA TYR A 56 -2.55 -11.69 14.64
C TYR A 56 -3.19 -12.62 15.66
N ASN A 57 -2.49 -12.81 16.77
CA ASN A 57 -2.89 -13.75 17.82
C ASN A 57 -3.15 -13.04 19.17
N PRO A 58 -4.09 -12.08 19.26
CA PRO A 58 -4.41 -11.45 20.53
C PRO A 58 -5.32 -12.35 21.37
N THR A 59 -5.21 -12.24 22.68
CA THR A 59 -6.23 -12.70 23.61
C THR A 59 -7.35 -11.65 23.73
N GLY A 60 -8.09 -11.38 22.65
CA GLY A 60 -9.18 -10.38 22.63
C GLY A 60 -9.52 -9.83 21.24
N PHE A 61 -10.52 -8.95 21.16
CA PHE A 61 -10.70 -8.08 19.97
C PHE A 61 -9.59 -7.04 20.02
N GLY A 62 -8.67 -7.03 19.06
CA GLY A 62 -7.65 -5.97 19.00
C GLY A 62 -8.21 -4.67 18.47
N GLY A 63 -7.42 -3.63 18.68
CA GLY A 63 -7.68 -2.27 18.28
C GLY A 63 -7.57 -2.05 16.78
N ASP A 64 -7.95 -0.85 16.39
CA ASP A 64 -7.90 -0.42 15.01
C ASP A 64 -6.43 -0.17 14.61
N THR A 65 -6.01 -0.77 13.50
CA THR A 65 -4.77 -0.38 12.83
C THR A 65 -5.03 0.88 12.01
N THR A 66 -4.13 1.85 12.10
CA THR A 66 -4.17 3.04 11.25
C THR A 66 -3.22 2.88 10.07
N LEU A 67 -3.75 2.97 8.85
CA LEU A 67 -2.97 3.05 7.61
C LEU A 67 -2.92 4.50 7.15
N ARG A 68 -1.73 4.98 6.80
CA ARG A 68 -1.55 6.32 6.24
C ARG A 68 -0.73 6.28 4.96
N VAL A 69 -1.12 7.12 4.00
CA VAL A 69 -0.36 7.37 2.78
C VAL A 69 -0.01 8.85 2.72
N TYR A 70 1.28 9.12 2.60
CA TYR A 70 1.86 10.44 2.51
C TYR A 70 2.44 10.68 1.13
N VAL A 71 2.24 11.90 0.65
CA VAL A 71 2.90 12.43 -0.56
C VAL A 71 3.58 13.73 -0.17
N ASN A 72 4.89 13.80 -0.35
CA ASN A 72 5.72 14.95 0.02
C ASN A 72 5.52 15.39 1.48
N GLY A 73 5.46 14.40 2.38
CA GLY A 73 5.30 14.62 3.83
C GLY A 73 3.87 14.97 4.29
N THR A 74 2.93 15.18 3.38
CA THR A 74 1.52 15.44 3.73
C THR A 74 0.71 14.14 3.67
N ALA A 75 -0.02 13.82 4.74
CA ALA A 75 -0.96 12.69 4.73
C ALA A 75 -2.09 13.00 3.73
N ARG A 76 -2.25 12.17 2.71
CA ARG A 76 -3.29 12.28 1.68
C ARG A 76 -4.42 11.26 1.88
N TYR A 77 -4.12 10.17 2.57
CA TYR A 77 -5.08 9.17 2.99
C TYR A 77 -4.77 8.72 4.42
N VAL A 78 -5.80 8.59 5.24
CA VAL A 78 -5.74 8.07 6.60
C VAL A 78 -6.96 7.19 6.81
N ASP A 79 -6.74 5.90 7.07
CA ASP A 79 -7.77 4.97 7.51
C ASP A 79 -7.46 4.53 8.94
N THR A 80 -8.28 4.97 9.88
CA THR A 80 -8.16 4.62 11.30
C THR A 80 -9.03 3.45 11.71
N LEU A 81 -9.69 2.78 10.76
CA LEU A 81 -10.69 1.74 11.01
C LEU A 81 -10.32 0.44 10.28
N LEU A 82 -9.02 0.20 10.12
CA LEU A 82 -8.50 -1.08 9.65
C LEU A 82 -8.62 -2.06 10.83
N THR A 83 -9.65 -2.89 10.81
CA THR A 83 -9.95 -3.89 11.85
C THR A 83 -9.73 -5.30 11.31
N PRO A 84 -8.47 -5.71 11.13
CA PRO A 84 -8.20 -7.00 10.51
C PRO A 84 -8.54 -8.13 11.51
N GLY A 85 -9.37 -9.11 11.13
CA GLY A 85 -9.92 -10.12 12.05
C GLY A 85 -8.86 -11.07 12.66
N SER A 86 -9.08 -11.63 13.86
CA SER A 86 -8.13 -12.52 14.58
C SER A 86 -7.65 -13.72 13.75
N ASP A 87 -6.34 -14.02 13.70
CA ASP A 87 -5.87 -15.26 13.06
C ASP A 87 -4.61 -15.80 13.74
N ALA A 88 -4.71 -17.05 14.21
CA ALA A 88 -3.58 -17.77 14.80
C ALA A 88 -2.50 -18.13 13.76
N ASN A 89 -2.80 -17.99 12.46
CA ASN A 89 -1.87 -18.20 11.36
C ASN A 89 -1.49 -16.89 10.67
N GLU A 90 -0.45 -16.94 9.83
CA GLU A 90 -0.13 -15.81 8.95
C GLU A 90 -1.22 -15.63 7.88
N ALA A 91 -1.85 -14.45 7.85
CA ALA A 91 -2.76 -14.02 6.80
C ALA A 91 -2.03 -13.12 5.78
N PRO A 92 -2.22 -13.33 4.47
CA PRO A 92 -1.63 -12.46 3.45
C PRO A 92 -2.35 -11.10 3.40
N TRP A 93 -1.61 -10.03 3.13
CA TRP A 93 -2.20 -8.72 2.81
C TRP A 93 -1.52 -8.09 1.60
N SER A 94 -2.24 -7.18 0.93
CA SER A 94 -1.72 -6.37 -0.16
C SER A 94 -2.27 -4.94 -0.13
N ILE A 95 -1.45 -4.00 -0.57
CA ILE A 95 -1.82 -2.61 -0.85
C ILE A 95 -1.48 -2.37 -2.31
N ASP A 96 -2.50 -2.09 -3.12
CA ASP A 96 -2.34 -1.58 -4.48
C ASP A 96 -2.71 -0.11 -4.46
N LEU A 97 -1.77 0.77 -4.84
CA LEU A 97 -1.91 2.22 -4.80
C LEU A 97 -1.57 2.77 -6.18
N ASN A 98 -2.40 3.66 -6.71
CA ASN A 98 -2.07 4.47 -7.88
C ASN A 98 -2.11 5.94 -7.50
N ILE A 99 -1.12 6.66 -7.99
CA ILE A 99 -1.02 8.10 -7.93
C ILE A 99 -0.96 8.58 -9.35
N SER A 100 -1.87 9.47 -9.74
CA SER A 100 -1.98 9.99 -11.10
C SER A 100 -2.09 11.50 -11.08
N TRP A 101 -1.51 12.18 -12.07
CA TRP A 101 -1.61 13.63 -12.21
C TRP A 101 -2.29 14.03 -13.52
N ASP A 102 -3.01 15.14 -13.46
CA ASP A 102 -3.46 15.94 -14.59
C ASP A 102 -2.90 17.36 -14.40
N GLY A 103 -1.80 17.65 -15.11
CA GLY A 103 -1.00 18.85 -14.88
C GLY A 103 -0.49 18.94 -13.45
N THR A 104 -0.95 19.94 -12.70
CA THR A 104 -0.58 20.14 -11.28
C THR A 104 -1.51 19.44 -10.29
N THR A 105 -2.59 18.82 -10.76
CA THR A 105 -3.57 18.17 -9.88
C THR A 105 -3.30 16.68 -9.81
N ALA A 106 -3.07 16.18 -8.60
CA ALA A 106 -2.78 14.79 -8.29
C ALA A 106 -3.98 14.10 -7.64
N TYR A 107 -4.09 12.80 -7.84
CA TYR A 107 -5.10 11.94 -7.21
C TYR A 107 -4.44 10.69 -6.67
N ILE A 108 -4.95 10.20 -5.54
CA ILE A 108 -4.61 8.88 -5.00
C ILE A 108 -5.84 8.00 -5.04
N ASN A 109 -5.67 6.79 -5.55
CA ASN A 109 -6.65 5.72 -5.48
C ASN A 109 -5.97 4.37 -5.24
N GLY A 110 -6.75 3.36 -4.88
CA GLY A 110 -6.23 2.00 -4.73
C GLY A 110 -7.07 1.17 -3.79
N THR A 111 -6.51 0.05 -3.32
CA THR A 111 -7.20 -0.87 -2.42
C THR A 111 -6.21 -1.55 -1.46
N TYR A 112 -6.57 -1.61 -0.18
CA TYR A 112 -6.03 -2.58 0.79
C TYR A 112 -6.85 -3.85 0.71
N ARG A 113 -6.18 -5.00 0.69
CA ARG A 113 -6.83 -6.31 0.77
C ARG A 113 -6.11 -7.20 1.76
N GLU A 114 -6.89 -8.07 2.38
CA GLU A 114 -6.37 -9.07 3.29
C GLU A 114 -7.07 -10.41 3.10
N GLY A 115 -6.32 -11.48 3.29
CA GLY A 115 -6.84 -12.84 3.30
C GLY A 115 -7.86 -13.08 4.41
N THR A 116 -8.67 -14.11 4.22
CA THR A 116 -9.67 -14.55 5.19
C THR A 116 -9.02 -15.14 6.45
N GLN A 117 -9.61 -14.84 7.60
CA GLN A 117 -9.36 -15.55 8.87
C GLN A 117 -9.49 -17.08 8.66
N GLY A 118 -8.47 -17.84 9.06
CA GLY A 118 -8.40 -19.30 8.87
C GLY A 118 -7.99 -19.72 7.44
N GLY A 119 -7.45 -18.78 6.64
CA GLY A 119 -6.96 -19.01 5.29
C GLY A 119 -5.67 -19.81 5.22
N ALA A 120 -5.10 -19.95 4.01
CA ALA A 120 -3.95 -20.82 3.76
C ALA A 120 -2.75 -20.46 4.65
N THR A 121 -2.27 -21.44 5.41
CA THR A 121 -1.25 -21.32 6.47
C THR A 121 0.19 -21.21 5.95
N THR A 122 0.39 -21.17 4.64
CA THR A 122 1.70 -21.26 3.98
C THR A 122 1.87 -20.19 2.89
N GLY A 123 1.94 -18.91 3.29
CA GLY A 123 2.50 -17.83 2.46
C GLY A 123 1.52 -16.77 1.93
N ILE A 124 1.98 -15.99 0.94
CA ILE A 124 1.31 -14.77 0.40
C ILE A 124 0.15 -15.11 -0.59
N GLY A 125 -0.40 -16.33 -0.55
CA GLY A 125 -1.04 -16.95 -1.73
C GLY A 125 -2.56 -16.91 -1.83
N ASN A 126 -3.30 -16.60 -0.76
CA ASN A 126 -4.77 -16.73 -0.78
C ASN A 126 -5.50 -15.50 -0.26
N LEU A 127 -5.47 -14.41 -1.05
CA LEU A 127 -6.43 -13.31 -0.95
C LEU A 127 -7.80 -13.80 -1.47
N ALA A 128 -8.40 -14.79 -0.80
CA ALA A 128 -9.69 -15.38 -1.21
C ALA A 128 -10.82 -14.35 -1.20
N SER A 129 -11.90 -14.60 -1.96
CA SER A 129 -13.03 -13.67 -2.18
C SER A 129 -13.85 -13.29 -0.94
N GLY A 130 -13.55 -13.87 0.24
CA GLY A 130 -14.14 -13.50 1.53
C GLY A 130 -13.26 -12.56 2.37
N GLY A 131 -12.15 -12.09 1.81
CA GLY A 131 -11.18 -11.23 2.48
C GLY A 131 -11.71 -9.84 2.80
N TYR A 132 -11.03 -9.15 3.71
CA TYR A 132 -11.31 -7.76 4.03
C TYR A 132 -10.72 -6.84 2.96
N ALA A 133 -11.49 -5.87 2.47
CA ALA A 133 -11.03 -4.92 1.46
C ALA A 133 -11.45 -3.48 1.81
N ARG A 134 -10.55 -2.52 1.54
CA ARG A 134 -10.78 -1.08 1.74
C ARG A 134 -10.23 -0.31 0.56
N ASP A 135 -11.07 0.48 -0.08
CA ASP A 135 -10.62 1.33 -1.17
C ASP A 135 -10.03 2.64 -0.63
N PHE A 136 -8.96 3.08 -1.28
CA PHE A 136 -8.34 4.37 -1.03
C PHE A 136 -8.89 5.39 -2.02
N GLY A 137 -9.10 6.61 -1.53
CA GLY A 137 -9.41 7.75 -2.37
C GLY A 137 -8.99 9.02 -1.66
N SER A 138 -8.39 9.95 -2.39
CA SER A 138 -8.19 11.32 -1.93
C SER A 138 -9.04 12.28 -2.74
N ALA A 139 -9.39 13.43 -2.14
CA ALA A 139 -9.66 14.61 -2.94
C ALA A 139 -8.42 14.96 -3.76
N GLY A 140 -8.60 15.61 -4.91
CA GLY A 140 -7.48 16.09 -5.72
C GLY A 140 -6.59 17.04 -4.91
N PHE A 141 -5.27 16.95 -5.09
CA PHE A 141 -4.31 17.82 -4.40
C PHE A 141 -3.23 18.33 -5.34
N THR A 142 -2.64 19.48 -5.01
CA THR A 142 -1.58 20.06 -5.84
C THR A 142 -0.27 19.30 -5.66
N ASN A 143 0.39 19.00 -6.78
CA ASN A 143 1.77 18.53 -6.82
C ASN A 143 2.51 19.12 -8.02
N ASP A 144 3.80 19.31 -7.87
CA ASP A 144 4.70 19.66 -8.97
C ASP A 144 5.17 18.38 -9.67
N PRO A 145 4.73 18.10 -10.92
CA PRO A 145 5.13 16.91 -11.65
C PRO A 145 6.60 16.96 -12.11
N SER A 146 7.27 18.12 -12.03
CA SER A 146 8.68 18.27 -12.43
C SER A 146 9.67 17.91 -11.31
N SER A 147 9.16 17.70 -10.09
CA SER A 147 9.95 17.37 -8.91
C SER A 147 9.77 15.91 -8.48
N PRO A 148 10.81 15.25 -7.93
CA PRO A 148 10.66 13.96 -7.29
C PRO A 148 9.61 14.00 -6.19
N VAL A 149 8.84 12.91 -6.10
CA VAL A 149 7.75 12.75 -5.16
C VAL A 149 8.19 11.79 -4.06
N THR A 150 8.21 12.24 -2.82
CA THR A 150 8.43 11.34 -1.69
C THR A 150 7.13 10.64 -1.31
N LEU A 151 7.10 9.32 -1.54
CA LEU A 151 6.00 8.43 -1.17
C LEU A 151 6.33 7.73 0.11
N ARG A 152 5.44 7.87 1.10
CA ARG A 152 5.55 7.13 2.35
C ARG A 152 4.22 6.45 2.66
N VAL A 153 4.29 5.16 2.98
CA VAL A 153 3.15 4.38 3.47
C VAL A 153 3.54 3.87 4.85
N SER A 154 2.66 4.09 5.82
CA SER A 154 2.94 3.73 7.21
C SER A 154 1.75 3.04 7.87
N LEU A 155 2.07 2.26 8.89
CA LEU A 155 1.12 1.57 9.75
C LEU A 155 1.37 1.96 11.21
N GLN A 156 0.29 2.02 11.97
CA GLN A 156 0.33 2.22 13.41
C GLN A 156 -0.73 1.30 14.05
N HIS A 157 -0.34 0.52 15.05
CA HIS A 157 -1.27 -0.32 15.80
C HIS A 157 -1.81 0.45 17.02
N GLY A 158 -3.03 0.12 17.45
CA GLY A 158 -3.63 0.68 18.65
C GLY A 158 -3.07 0.05 19.93
N ASP A 159 -3.32 0.65 21.08
CA ASP A 159 -2.75 0.21 22.37
C ASP A 159 -3.22 -1.19 22.82
N ALA A 160 -4.34 -1.67 22.27
CA ALA A 160 -4.93 -2.98 22.58
C ALA A 160 -4.37 -4.14 21.71
N ASP A 161 -3.39 -3.86 20.85
CA ASP A 161 -2.89 -4.75 19.80
C ASP A 161 -1.70 -5.62 20.23
N THR A 162 -1.78 -6.20 21.43
CA THR A 162 -0.79 -7.19 21.89
C THR A 162 -0.83 -8.42 20.97
N GLY A 163 0.29 -8.74 20.32
CA GLY A 163 0.41 -9.92 19.46
C GLY A 163 0.09 -9.71 17.98
N ILE A 164 -0.02 -8.46 17.50
CA ILE A 164 -0.03 -8.16 16.06
C ILE A 164 1.39 -7.96 15.57
N VAL A 165 1.72 -8.63 14.46
CA VAL A 165 2.86 -8.30 13.63
C VAL A 165 2.40 -8.19 12.17
N MET A 166 2.59 -7.02 11.55
CA MET A 166 2.43 -6.85 10.10
C MET A 166 3.81 -6.75 9.45
N GLY A 167 4.13 -7.73 8.61
CA GLY A 167 5.41 -7.81 7.89
C GLY A 167 5.23 -7.49 6.41
N ARG A 168 5.81 -6.40 5.91
CA ARG A 168 5.92 -6.15 4.46
C ARG A 168 7.07 -6.96 3.89
N ARG A 169 6.80 -7.80 2.89
CA ARG A 169 7.77 -8.71 2.26
C ARG A 169 8.19 -8.30 0.85
N LEU A 170 7.39 -7.46 0.19
CA LEU A 170 7.68 -6.93 -1.14
C LEU A 170 7.10 -5.52 -1.27
N ALA A 171 7.88 -4.62 -1.85
CA ALA A 171 7.43 -3.37 -2.44
C ALA A 171 7.87 -3.31 -3.91
N VAL A 172 6.95 -2.91 -4.78
CA VAL A 172 7.23 -2.58 -6.18
C VAL A 172 6.67 -1.20 -6.46
N ILE A 173 7.46 -0.35 -7.09
CA ILE A 173 7.04 0.95 -7.60
C ILE A 173 7.26 0.95 -9.12
N GLU A 174 6.21 1.26 -9.86
CA GLU A 174 6.20 1.40 -11.31
C GLU A 174 5.87 2.85 -11.66
N THR A 175 6.60 3.42 -12.60
CA THR A 175 6.21 4.68 -13.25
C THR A 175 5.56 4.36 -14.58
N LEU A 176 4.43 5.01 -14.83
CA LEU A 176 3.65 4.91 -16.05
C LEU A 176 3.85 6.19 -16.86
#